data_AF-A0A959Z1A7-F1
#
_entry.id   AF-A0A959Z1A7-F1
#
_cell.length_a   1.000
_cell.length_b   1.000
_cell.length_c   1.000
_cell.angle_alpha   90.00
_cell.angle_beta   90.00
_cell.angle_gamma   90.00
#
_symmetry.space_group_name_H-M   'P 1'
#
loop_
_entity.id
_entity.type
_entity.pdbx_description
1 polymer ?
#
loop_
_entity_poly.entity_id
_entity_poly.type
_entity_poly.pdbx_seq_one_letter_code
_entity_poly.pdbx_strand_id
1 'polypeptide(L)'
;GLVLTSHPEEIIPFYLGHLGIDPATFPHVNTRDLDAPALHRLLESTSAERAFVGWSNGARAELRAQVRERFPMELVRTDLADGGWAVFGDQRPGVKGIAPVLLSEAAPDLSPAAHWRIDEGLPRTRDTTSSGIPGPARWDFTGREFGLLFEAPLDSLPALHNDRIEVALHLTGNAPEGLLVAGELLAGDSSVFYRTGDAFPGTDVLITAVELATVEQRGRDLRFRAYVWNRELAPVRVARM
;
A
#
# COMPACT_ATOMS: atom_id res chain seq x y z
N GLY A 1 -21.65 -3.16 13.90
CA GLY A 1 -20.61 -4.06 13.35
C GLY A 1 -21.15 -5.47 13.33
N LEU A 2 -20.55 -6.35 12.54
CA LEU A 2 -20.89 -7.76 12.40
C LEU A 2 -19.81 -8.60 13.09
N VAL A 3 -20.17 -9.66 13.81
CA VAL A 3 -19.20 -10.59 14.41
C VAL A 3 -19.35 -11.95 13.76
N LEU A 4 -18.28 -12.42 13.14
CA LEU A 4 -18.18 -13.71 12.47
C LEU A 4 -17.17 -14.55 13.23
N THR A 5 -17.54 -15.75 13.66
CA THR A 5 -16.60 -16.64 14.33
C THR A 5 -16.72 -18.05 13.81
N SER A 6 -15.60 -18.75 13.59
CA SER A 6 -15.60 -20.18 13.27
C SER A 6 -15.28 -21.08 14.49
N HIS A 7 -15.34 -20.51 15.69
CA HIS A 7 -15.02 -21.21 16.94
C HIS A 7 -16.20 -22.06 17.41
N PRO A 8 -15.95 -23.13 18.19
CA PRO A 8 -16.99 -23.80 18.97
C PRO A 8 -17.75 -22.80 19.85
N GLU A 9 -19.07 -23.00 20.01
CA GLU A 9 -19.94 -22.05 20.73
C GLU A 9 -19.46 -21.75 22.14
N GLU A 10 -18.82 -22.72 22.79
CA GLU A 10 -18.33 -22.63 24.15
C GLU A 10 -17.18 -21.62 24.30
N ILE A 11 -16.45 -21.32 23.23
CA ILE A 11 -15.28 -20.43 23.23
C ILE A 11 -15.66 -19.01 22.79
N ILE A 12 -16.80 -18.83 22.14
CA ILE A 12 -17.27 -17.53 21.63
C ILE A 12 -17.38 -16.46 22.74
N PRO A 13 -17.94 -16.75 23.94
CA PRO A 13 -18.02 -15.77 25.03
C PRO A 13 -16.65 -15.26 25.50
N PHE A 14 -15.62 -16.12 25.46
CA PHE A 14 -14.25 -15.73 25.83
C PHE A 14 -13.70 -14.65 24.89
N TYR A 15 -13.87 -14.83 23.57
CA TYR A 15 -13.41 -13.85 22.59
C TYR A 15 -14.23 -12.56 22.64
N LEU A 16 -15.55 -12.65 22.72
CA LEU A 16 -16.42 -11.47 22.85
C LEU A 16 -16.08 -10.65 24.09
N GLY A 17 -15.84 -11.33 25.23
CA GLY A 17 -15.40 -10.69 26.47
C GLY A 17 -14.04 -10.02 26.36
N HIS A 18 -13.05 -10.67 25.73
CA HIS A 18 -11.71 -10.10 25.54
C HIS A 18 -11.73 -8.82 24.68
N LEU A 19 -12.69 -8.72 23.77
CA LEU A 19 -12.84 -7.59 22.84
C LEU A 19 -13.76 -6.49 23.37
N GLY A 20 -14.35 -6.68 24.56
CA GLY A 20 -15.34 -5.76 25.13
C GLY A 20 -16.61 -5.64 24.28
N ILE A 21 -16.96 -6.68 23.51
CA ILE A 21 -18.17 -6.71 22.69
C ILE A 21 -19.31 -7.30 23.52
N ASP A 22 -20.36 -6.51 23.74
CA ASP A 22 -21.59 -7.01 24.36
C ASP A 22 -22.39 -7.84 23.34
N PRO A 23 -22.60 -9.15 23.57
CA PRO A 23 -23.35 -10.02 22.68
C PRO A 23 -24.80 -9.55 22.42
N ALA A 24 -25.39 -8.78 23.34
CA ALA A 24 -26.74 -8.24 23.19
C ALA A 24 -26.82 -7.07 22.19
N THR A 25 -25.69 -6.44 21.86
CA THR A 25 -25.63 -5.24 21.01
C THR A 25 -24.99 -5.47 19.64
N PHE A 26 -24.39 -6.63 19.40
CA PHE A 26 -23.74 -6.96 18.13
C PHE A 26 -24.30 -8.24 17.51
N PRO A 27 -24.77 -8.22 16.24
CA PRO A 27 -25.16 -9.43 15.54
C PRO A 27 -23.95 -10.36 15.38
N HIS A 28 -24.02 -11.49 16.08
CA HIS A 28 -23.04 -12.56 16.03
C HIS A 28 -23.54 -13.69 15.13
N VAL A 29 -22.63 -14.23 14.32
CA VAL A 29 -22.90 -15.35 13.42
C VAL A 29 -21.75 -16.36 13.52
N ASN A 30 -22.09 -17.61 13.85
CA ASN A 30 -21.15 -18.71 13.76
C ASN A 30 -21.01 -19.15 12.31
N THR A 31 -19.81 -19.01 11.74
CA THR A 31 -19.54 -19.33 10.34
C THR A 31 -19.14 -20.79 10.12
N ARG A 32 -19.06 -21.60 11.18
CA ARG A 32 -18.69 -23.02 11.11
C ARG A 32 -19.71 -23.82 10.29
N ASP A 33 -20.99 -23.51 10.45
CA ASP A 33 -22.10 -24.22 9.80
C ASP A 33 -22.64 -23.47 8.57
N LEU A 34 -22.00 -22.37 8.17
CA LEU A 34 -22.36 -21.62 6.98
C LEU A 34 -21.57 -22.11 5.76
N ASP A 35 -22.30 -22.41 4.68
CA ASP A 35 -21.69 -22.59 3.37
C ASP A 35 -21.26 -21.22 2.77
N ALA A 36 -20.43 -21.27 1.73
CA ALA A 36 -19.94 -20.04 1.11
C ALA A 36 -21.07 -19.16 0.52
N PRO A 37 -22.10 -19.71 -0.16
CA PRO A 37 -23.23 -18.90 -0.62
C PRO A 37 -24.05 -18.24 0.49
N ALA A 38 -24.23 -18.88 1.64
CA ALA A 38 -24.91 -18.29 2.79
C ALA A 38 -24.08 -17.17 3.41
N LEU A 39 -22.76 -17.36 3.53
CA LEU A 39 -21.86 -16.31 4.00
C LEU A 39 -21.85 -15.10 3.05
N HIS A 40 -21.78 -15.32 1.73
CA HIS A 40 -21.82 -14.24 0.75
C HIS A 40 -23.12 -13.43 0.86
N ARG A 41 -24.28 -14.09 0.91
CA ARG A 41 -25.58 -13.40 1.10
C ARG A 41 -25.67 -12.64 2.42
N LEU A 42 -25.09 -13.17 3.50
CA LEU A 42 -25.00 -12.47 4.79
C LEU A 42 -24.16 -11.19 4.66
N LEU A 43 -23.03 -11.26 3.96
CA LEU A 43 -22.13 -10.13 3.73
C LEU A 43 -22.72 -9.08 2.79
N GLU A 44 -23.51 -9.47 1.78
CA GLU A 44 -24.20 -8.52 0.90
C GLU A 44 -25.37 -7.81 1.59
N SER A 45 -26.11 -8.54 2.44
CA SER A 45 -27.30 -8.01 3.12
C SER A 45 -26.99 -7.20 4.38
N THR A 46 -25.74 -7.22 4.85
CA THR A 46 -25.37 -6.50 6.07
C THR A 46 -25.18 -5.00 5.83
N SER A 47 -25.78 -4.18 6.71
CA SER A 47 -25.52 -2.74 6.81
C SER A 47 -24.36 -2.42 7.75
N ALA A 48 -23.65 -3.42 8.27
CA ALA A 48 -22.50 -3.20 9.13
C ALA A 48 -21.37 -2.49 8.36
N GLU A 49 -20.72 -1.55 9.04
CA GLU A 49 -19.51 -0.86 8.55
C GLU A 49 -18.22 -1.62 8.88
N ARG A 50 -18.30 -2.56 9.84
CA ARG A 50 -17.15 -3.35 10.29
C ARG A 50 -17.55 -4.79 10.52
N ALA A 51 -16.65 -5.72 10.23
CA ALA A 51 -16.77 -7.13 10.53
C ALA A 51 -15.62 -7.59 11.42
N PHE A 52 -15.90 -8.02 12.64
CA PHE A 52 -14.98 -8.82 13.41
C PHE A 52 -14.99 -10.26 12.89
N VAL A 53 -13.83 -10.87 12.69
CA VAL A 53 -13.69 -12.26 12.25
C VAL A 53 -12.73 -12.98 13.18
N GLY A 54 -13.24 -13.98 13.89
CA GLY A 54 -12.42 -14.93 14.65
C GLY A 54 -12.35 -16.28 13.94
N TRP A 55 -11.15 -16.84 13.82
CA TRP A 55 -10.94 -18.15 13.21
C TRP A 55 -10.11 -19.07 14.11
N SER A 56 -10.37 -20.37 14.02
CA SER A 56 -9.56 -21.42 14.63
C SER A 56 -8.64 -22.07 13.59
N ASN A 57 -7.71 -22.93 14.00
CA ASN A 57 -6.84 -23.68 13.08
C ASN A 57 -7.59 -24.57 12.06
N GLY A 58 -8.84 -24.93 12.33
CA GLY A 58 -9.72 -25.68 11.42
C GLY A 58 -10.65 -24.80 10.58
N ALA A 59 -10.49 -23.48 10.61
CA ALA A 59 -11.33 -22.58 9.85
C ALA A 59 -11.09 -22.72 8.35
N ARG A 60 -12.16 -22.49 7.59
CA ARG A 60 -12.10 -22.45 6.13
C ARG A 60 -11.21 -21.30 5.67
N ALA A 61 -10.24 -21.60 4.80
CA ALA A 61 -9.30 -20.62 4.28
C ALA A 61 -10.03 -19.46 3.55
N GLU A 62 -11.20 -19.74 2.95
CA GLU A 62 -11.95 -18.77 2.17
C GLU A 62 -12.72 -17.76 3.01
N LEU A 63 -12.90 -18.00 4.33
CA LEU A 63 -13.68 -17.14 5.21
C LEU A 63 -13.15 -15.70 5.20
N ARG A 64 -11.84 -15.54 5.39
CA ARG A 64 -11.21 -14.22 5.40
C ARG A 64 -11.24 -13.55 4.02
N ALA A 65 -11.08 -14.33 2.95
CA ALA A 65 -11.13 -13.80 1.59
C ALA A 65 -12.52 -13.23 1.26
N GLN A 66 -13.59 -13.96 1.59
CA GLN A 66 -14.97 -13.51 1.38
C GLN A 66 -15.32 -12.29 2.23
N VAL A 67 -14.87 -12.25 3.49
CA VAL A 67 -15.06 -11.06 4.33
C VAL A 67 -14.32 -9.85 3.76
N ARG A 68 -13.09 -10.03 3.25
CA ARG A 68 -12.31 -8.97 2.61
C ARG A 68 -12.93 -8.43 1.33
N GLU A 69 -13.70 -9.24 0.61
CA GLU A 69 -14.44 -8.77 -0.58
C GLU A 69 -15.46 -7.68 -0.20
N ARG A 70 -16.13 -7.83 0.95
CA ARG A 70 -17.11 -6.86 1.46
C ARG A 70 -16.51 -5.77 2.36
N PHE A 71 -15.49 -6.11 3.13
CA PHE A 71 -14.80 -5.25 4.10
C PHE A 71 -13.30 -5.24 3.77
N PRO A 72 -12.86 -4.44 2.79
CA PRO A 72 -11.52 -4.55 2.21
C PRO A 72 -10.39 -4.20 3.18
N MET A 73 -10.67 -3.48 4.27
CA MET A 73 -9.64 -2.96 5.19
C MET A 73 -9.50 -3.83 6.44
N GLU A 74 -8.37 -4.53 6.63
CA GLU A 74 -8.06 -5.30 7.85
C GLU A 74 -7.52 -4.40 8.97
N LEU A 75 -8.38 -3.76 9.76
CA LEU A 75 -8.06 -2.75 10.76
C LEU A 75 -7.10 -3.22 11.87
N VAL A 76 -7.32 -4.44 12.37
CA VAL A 76 -6.52 -5.06 13.43
C VAL A 76 -6.44 -6.55 13.15
N ARG A 77 -5.29 -7.16 13.44
CA ARG A 77 -5.12 -8.61 13.42
C ARG A 77 -4.26 -9.07 14.59
N THR A 78 -4.67 -10.20 15.17
CA THR A 78 -3.94 -10.93 16.20
C THR A 78 -3.94 -12.40 15.86
N ASP A 79 -2.76 -12.97 15.66
CA ASP A 79 -2.58 -14.41 15.46
C ASP A 79 -2.29 -15.08 16.81
N LEU A 80 -2.89 -16.26 17.02
CA LEU A 80 -2.77 -17.08 18.24
C LEU A 80 -2.31 -18.49 17.85
N ALA A 81 -1.85 -19.28 18.83
CA ALA A 81 -1.39 -20.65 18.57
C ALA A 81 -2.48 -21.55 17.93
N ASP A 82 -3.74 -21.33 18.32
CA ASP A 82 -4.89 -22.13 17.86
C ASP A 82 -5.82 -21.40 16.87
N GLY A 83 -5.33 -20.33 16.25
CA GLY A 83 -6.07 -19.56 15.25
C GLY A 83 -5.74 -18.08 15.28
N GLY A 84 -6.75 -17.23 15.32
CA GLY A 84 -6.56 -15.79 15.37
C GLY A 84 -7.85 -15.02 15.21
N TRP A 85 -7.73 -13.71 15.23
CA TRP A 85 -8.84 -12.82 14.95
C TRP A 85 -8.37 -11.56 14.23
N ALA A 86 -9.30 -10.95 13.49
CA ALA A 86 -9.10 -9.67 12.85
C ALA A 86 -10.39 -8.86 12.83
N VAL A 87 -10.24 -7.53 12.77
CA VAL A 87 -11.35 -6.60 12.53
C VAL A 87 -11.19 -6.07 11.12
N PHE A 88 -12.24 -6.18 10.32
CA PHE A 88 -12.34 -5.63 8.98
C PHE A 88 -13.29 -4.42 8.98
N GLY A 89 -13.04 -3.45 8.10
CA GLY A 89 -13.87 -2.27 7.89
C GLY A 89 -14.22 -2.07 6.43
N ASP A 90 -15.36 -1.45 6.16
CA ASP A 90 -15.76 -0.96 4.84
C ASP A 90 -14.93 0.27 4.46
N GLN A 91 -14.56 1.07 5.46
CA GLN A 91 -13.68 2.23 5.39
C GLN A 91 -12.69 2.22 6.56
N ARG A 92 -11.58 2.94 6.42
CA ARG A 92 -10.68 3.17 7.55
C ARG A 92 -11.44 3.96 8.64
N PRO A 93 -11.37 3.58 9.92
CA PRO A 93 -11.88 4.38 11.03
C PRO A 93 -11.36 5.82 10.93
N GLY A 94 -12.26 6.80 10.80
CA GLY A 94 -11.91 8.23 10.75
C GLY A 94 -11.59 8.79 9.37
N VAL A 95 -11.84 8.07 8.27
CA VAL A 95 -11.41 8.49 6.92
C VAL A 95 -12.59 8.62 5.95
N LYS A 96 -13.30 9.75 6.03
CA LYS A 96 -13.90 10.36 4.84
C LYS A 96 -12.89 11.38 4.31
N GLY A 97 -12.29 11.12 3.16
CA GLY A 97 -11.52 12.13 2.41
C GLY A 97 -10.09 12.40 2.88
N ILE A 98 -9.28 11.38 3.22
CA ILE A 98 -7.84 11.60 3.30
C ILE A 98 -7.29 11.77 1.88
N ALA A 99 -6.95 13.01 1.53
CA ALA A 99 -6.03 13.28 0.45
C ALA A 99 -4.70 12.54 0.74
N PRO A 100 -4.02 11.98 -0.28
CA PRO A 100 -2.72 11.35 -0.07
C PRO A 100 -1.79 12.31 0.69
N VAL A 101 -1.20 11.82 1.78
CA VAL A 101 -0.20 12.58 2.54
C VAL A 101 1.11 12.44 1.78
N LEU A 102 1.63 13.56 1.27
CA LEU A 102 2.94 13.59 0.65
C LEU A 102 4.01 13.28 1.71
N LEU A 103 4.67 12.13 1.57
CA LEU A 103 5.73 11.71 2.49
C LEU A 103 7.04 12.45 2.22
N SER A 104 7.41 12.54 0.95
CA SER A 104 8.61 13.20 0.47
C SER A 104 8.46 13.50 -1.02
N GLU A 105 9.22 14.48 -1.50
CA GLU A 105 9.28 14.87 -2.92
C GLU A 105 10.72 15.22 -3.26
N ALA A 106 11.15 14.85 -4.46
CA ALA A 106 12.35 15.36 -5.07
C ALA A 106 12.01 16.01 -6.41
N ALA A 107 12.45 17.26 -6.57
CA ALA A 107 12.43 17.96 -7.85
C ALA A 107 13.77 18.69 -8.07
N PRO A 108 14.18 18.98 -9.32
CA PRO A 108 15.49 19.56 -9.63
C PRO A 108 15.77 20.94 -9.01
N ASP A 109 14.71 21.69 -8.69
CA ASP A 109 14.77 23.01 -8.06
C ASP A 109 14.53 22.96 -6.53
N LEU A 110 14.24 21.78 -5.97
CA LEU A 110 14.09 21.58 -4.54
C LEU A 110 15.41 21.10 -3.93
N SER A 111 15.67 21.53 -2.68
CA SER A 111 16.71 20.87 -1.89
C SER A 111 16.22 19.45 -1.59
N PRO A 112 17.02 18.40 -1.84
CA PRO A 112 16.60 17.04 -1.59
C PRO A 112 16.25 16.90 -0.11
N ALA A 113 15.01 16.48 0.16
CA ALA A 113 14.60 16.11 1.49
C ALA A 113 15.45 14.94 2.01
N ALA A 114 15.39 14.68 3.32
CA ALA A 114 16.03 13.50 3.90
C ALA A 114 15.64 12.24 3.12
N HIS A 115 16.56 11.27 3.06
CA HIS A 115 16.39 9.96 2.39
C HIS A 115 16.51 9.96 0.87
N TRP A 116 16.62 11.12 0.22
CA TRP A 116 16.92 11.19 -1.21
C TRP A 116 18.42 11.10 -1.51
N ARG A 117 18.76 10.30 -2.50
CA ARG A 117 20.06 10.23 -3.15
C ARG A 117 19.86 10.54 -4.63
N ILE A 118 20.40 11.67 -5.04
CA ILE A 118 20.35 12.15 -6.42
C ILE A 118 21.78 12.07 -6.95
N ASP A 119 21.97 11.40 -8.09
CA ASP A 119 23.27 11.33 -8.74
C ASP A 119 23.77 12.75 -9.08
N GLU A 120 24.96 13.12 -8.60
CA GLU A 120 25.59 14.41 -8.86
C GLU A 120 25.81 14.66 -10.36
N GLY A 121 25.97 13.59 -11.14
CA GLY A 121 26.12 13.65 -12.58
C GLY A 121 24.81 13.82 -13.35
N LEU A 122 23.65 13.80 -12.69
CA LEU A 122 22.33 13.87 -13.35
C LEU A 122 22.08 15.29 -13.88
N PRO A 123 22.09 15.51 -15.21
CA PRO A 123 21.98 16.85 -15.77
C PRO A 123 20.63 17.50 -15.45
N ARG A 124 20.65 18.82 -15.25
CA ARG A 124 19.45 19.64 -15.08
C ARG A 124 19.25 20.51 -16.31
N THR A 125 18.07 20.44 -16.91
CA THR A 125 17.69 21.25 -18.07
C THR A 125 16.56 22.18 -17.69
N ARG A 126 16.51 23.36 -18.31
CA ARG A 126 15.37 24.30 -18.21
C ARG A 126 14.87 24.60 -19.61
N ASP A 127 13.56 24.77 -19.76
CA ASP A 127 13.04 25.34 -20.99
C ASP A 127 13.28 26.84 -20.98
N THR A 128 14.14 27.30 -21.86
CA THR A 128 14.41 28.74 -22.04
C THR A 128 13.79 29.28 -23.32
N THR A 129 13.04 28.46 -24.06
CA THR A 129 12.66 28.73 -25.46
C THR A 129 11.21 29.15 -25.65
N SER A 130 10.33 28.92 -24.69
CA SER A 130 8.88 29.00 -24.89
C SER A 130 8.20 30.29 -24.38
N SER A 131 8.76 31.05 -23.44
CA SER A 131 8.04 32.19 -22.84
C SER A 131 8.88 33.36 -22.30
N GLY A 132 10.19 33.41 -22.55
CA GLY A 132 11.08 34.47 -22.03
C GLY A 132 11.34 34.40 -20.52
N ILE A 133 10.52 33.66 -19.78
CA ILE A 133 10.74 33.25 -18.39
C ILE A 133 11.20 31.78 -18.42
N PRO A 134 12.35 31.42 -17.82
CA PRO A 134 12.78 30.03 -17.75
C PRO A 134 11.70 29.16 -17.07
N GLY A 135 11.27 28.10 -17.74
CA GLY A 135 10.40 27.08 -17.15
C GLY A 135 11.08 26.33 -16.00
N PRO A 136 10.32 25.52 -15.23
CA PRO A 136 10.87 24.73 -14.14
C PRO A 136 11.97 23.79 -14.63
N ALA A 137 12.99 23.56 -13.79
CA ALA A 137 14.05 22.64 -14.13
C ALA A 137 13.57 21.19 -14.14
N ARG A 138 14.26 20.36 -14.93
CA ARG A 138 13.97 18.95 -15.18
C ARG A 138 15.27 18.16 -15.08
N TRP A 139 15.24 16.95 -14.53
CA TRP A 139 16.36 16.02 -14.67
C TRP A 139 16.32 15.37 -16.04
N ASP A 140 17.47 15.33 -16.71
CA ASP A 140 17.62 14.66 -18.01
C ASP A 140 18.23 13.26 -17.80
N PHE A 141 17.43 12.23 -18.06
CA PHE A 141 17.81 10.82 -17.95
C PHE A 141 18.28 10.23 -19.29
N THR A 142 18.45 11.05 -20.34
CA THR A 142 18.92 10.58 -21.64
C THR A 142 20.29 9.91 -21.50
N GLY A 143 20.40 8.65 -21.93
CA GLY A 143 21.64 7.89 -21.81
C GLY A 143 21.94 7.39 -20.39
N ARG A 144 21.01 7.49 -19.45
CA ARG A 144 21.20 7.14 -18.03
C ARG A 144 20.13 6.17 -17.56
N GLU A 145 20.57 5.11 -16.90
CA GLU A 145 19.70 4.06 -16.39
C GLU A 145 19.05 4.43 -15.05
N PHE A 146 19.82 5.05 -14.16
CA PHE A 146 19.42 5.45 -12.81
C PHE A 146 19.84 6.90 -12.54
N GLY A 147 19.37 7.46 -11.42
CA GLY A 147 19.76 8.80 -10.99
C GLY A 147 19.00 9.36 -9.80
N LEU A 148 17.84 8.79 -9.49
CA LEU A 148 17.01 9.16 -8.33
C LEU A 148 16.72 7.92 -7.49
N LEU A 149 17.03 8.00 -6.21
CA LEU A 149 16.74 6.96 -5.23
C LEU A 149 16.23 7.61 -3.93
N PHE A 150 15.05 7.21 -3.50
CA PHE A 150 14.59 7.40 -2.13
C PHE A 150 14.87 6.12 -1.34
N GLU A 151 15.51 6.22 -0.18
CA GLU A 151 15.75 5.08 0.72
C GLU A 151 15.57 5.47 2.18
N ALA A 152 14.58 4.86 2.85
CA ALA A 152 14.28 5.10 4.25
C ALA A 152 13.95 3.80 5.00
N PRO A 153 14.30 3.69 6.29
CA PRO A 153 13.71 2.70 7.18
C PRO A 153 12.19 2.79 7.16
N LEU A 154 11.47 1.68 7.01
CA LEU A 154 10.00 1.70 6.88
C LEU A 154 9.32 2.23 8.15
N ASP A 155 9.91 1.99 9.31
CA ASP A 155 9.48 2.50 10.62
C ASP A 155 9.67 4.02 10.80
N SER A 156 10.53 4.64 9.99
CA SER A 156 10.70 6.09 9.97
C SER A 156 9.62 6.82 9.15
N LEU A 157 8.87 6.08 8.32
CA LEU A 157 7.77 6.62 7.54
C LEU A 157 6.50 6.64 8.41
N PRO A 158 5.64 7.69 8.32
CA PRO A 158 4.37 7.74 9.03
C PRO A 158 3.32 6.82 8.36
N ALA A 159 3.66 5.55 8.17
CA ALA A 159 2.84 4.54 7.51
C ALA A 159 2.36 3.47 8.51
N LEU A 160 1.07 3.24 8.52
CA LEU A 160 0.39 2.22 9.32
C LEU A 160 0.31 0.88 8.58
N HIS A 161 -0.15 -0.15 9.29
CA HIS A 161 -0.20 -1.51 8.76
C HIS A 161 -0.94 -1.62 7.42
N ASN A 162 -2.07 -0.94 7.24
CA ASN A 162 -2.87 -1.01 6.01
C ASN A 162 -2.59 0.12 5.03
N ASP A 163 -1.48 0.84 5.24
CA ASP A 163 -1.11 1.90 4.32
C ASP A 163 -0.59 1.36 3.01
N ARG A 164 -0.90 2.14 1.98
CA ARG A 164 -0.37 1.98 0.63
C ARG A 164 0.63 3.09 0.46
N ILE A 165 1.89 2.73 0.22
CA ILE A 165 2.91 3.69 -0.17
C ILE A 165 2.84 3.80 -1.69
N GLU A 166 2.45 4.97 -2.19
CA GLU A 166 2.46 5.29 -3.61
C GLU A 166 3.73 6.05 -3.96
N VAL A 167 4.28 5.71 -5.11
CA VAL A 167 5.42 6.39 -5.71
C VAL A 167 4.97 6.89 -7.06
N ALA A 168 5.07 8.20 -7.28
CA ALA A 168 4.64 8.83 -8.52
C ALA A 168 5.83 9.52 -9.19
N LEU A 169 6.12 9.17 -10.44
CA LEU A 169 7.15 9.80 -11.25
C LEU A 169 6.49 10.69 -12.29
N HIS A 170 6.68 12.00 -12.19
CA HIS A 170 6.15 12.96 -13.15
C HIS A 170 7.19 13.31 -14.21
N LEU A 171 6.79 13.24 -15.47
CA LEU A 171 7.63 13.48 -16.63
C LEU A 171 7.29 14.80 -17.31
N THR A 172 8.18 15.26 -18.18
CA THR A 172 7.83 16.29 -19.16
C THR A 172 7.72 15.67 -20.55
N GLY A 173 6.49 15.43 -20.96
CA GLY A 173 6.16 14.68 -22.18
C GLY A 173 5.83 13.22 -21.87
N ASN A 174 5.70 12.43 -22.93
CA ASN A 174 5.29 11.04 -22.79
C ASN A 174 6.44 10.17 -22.27
N ALA A 175 6.09 9.24 -21.39
CA ALA A 175 6.99 8.19 -20.96
C ALA A 175 7.46 7.35 -22.16
N PRO A 176 8.78 7.17 -22.36
CA PRO A 176 9.27 6.21 -23.34
C PRO A 176 9.05 4.77 -22.86
N GLU A 177 9.08 3.85 -23.81
CA GLU A 177 9.07 2.42 -23.51
C GLU A 177 10.29 2.04 -22.64
N GLY A 178 10.07 1.15 -21.67
CA GLY A 178 11.13 0.68 -20.76
C GLY A 178 11.50 1.64 -19.63
N LEU A 179 10.86 2.82 -19.52
CA LEU A 179 10.93 3.62 -18.31
C LEU A 179 10.00 3.06 -17.25
N LEU A 180 10.53 2.90 -16.03
CA LEU A 180 9.82 2.38 -14.87
C LEU A 180 10.02 3.29 -13.66
N VAL A 181 8.99 3.34 -12.81
CA VAL A 181 9.15 3.73 -11.41
C VAL A 181 9.02 2.48 -10.54
N ALA A 182 10.01 2.22 -9.69
CA ALA A 182 10.05 1.03 -8.84
C ALA A 182 9.79 1.39 -7.38
N GLY A 183 9.08 0.52 -6.68
CA GLY A 183 8.89 0.51 -5.23
C GLY A 183 9.30 -0.86 -4.70
N GLU A 184 10.22 -0.86 -3.74
CA GLU A 184 10.85 -2.07 -3.21
C GLU A 184 10.90 -2.05 -1.69
N LEU A 185 10.68 -3.21 -1.06
CA LEU A 185 10.96 -3.43 0.35
C LEU A 185 12.09 -4.43 0.50
N LEU A 186 13.06 -4.08 1.33
CA LEU A 186 14.22 -4.90 1.66
C LEU A 186 14.16 -5.37 3.10
N ALA A 187 14.50 -6.63 3.33
CA ALA A 187 14.85 -7.17 4.65
C ALA A 187 16.35 -7.48 4.67
N GLY A 188 17.14 -6.65 5.36
CA GLY A 188 18.59 -6.65 5.19
C GLY A 188 18.95 -6.26 3.74
N ASP A 189 19.64 -7.15 3.03
CA ASP A 189 20.04 -6.94 1.62
C ASP A 189 19.14 -7.70 0.61
N SER A 190 18.10 -8.39 1.09
CA SER A 190 17.20 -9.17 0.24
C SER A 190 15.92 -8.41 -0.06
N SER A 191 15.53 -8.38 -1.33
CA SER A 191 14.21 -7.92 -1.76
C SER A 191 13.14 -8.88 -1.30
N VAL A 192 12.20 -8.40 -0.49
CA VAL A 192 11.04 -9.17 -0.02
C VAL A 192 9.74 -8.76 -0.71
N PHE A 193 9.74 -7.60 -1.33
CA PHE A 193 8.65 -7.12 -2.16
C PHE A 193 9.21 -6.17 -3.23
N TYR A 194 8.75 -6.32 -4.46
CA TYR A 194 9.15 -5.47 -5.57
C TYR A 194 7.96 -5.26 -6.51
N ARG A 195 7.74 -4.00 -6.89
CA ARG A 195 6.72 -3.64 -7.88
C ARG A 195 7.18 -2.47 -8.73
N THR A 196 6.78 -2.49 -10.00
CA THR A 196 7.02 -1.40 -10.95
C THR A 196 5.72 -0.75 -11.36
N GLY A 197 5.81 0.51 -11.75
CA GLY A 197 4.81 1.22 -12.53
C GLY A 197 5.38 1.36 -13.93
N ASP A 198 4.72 0.73 -14.89
CA ASP A 198 5.19 0.72 -16.28
C ASP A 198 4.65 1.92 -17.05
N ALA A 199 5.44 2.42 -17.99
CA ALA A 199 5.00 3.43 -18.95
C ALA A 199 3.94 2.87 -19.91
N PHE A 200 2.84 3.61 -20.10
CA PHE A 200 1.89 3.39 -21.19
C PHE A 200 1.91 4.57 -22.17
N PRO A 201 1.63 4.36 -23.47
CA PRO A 201 1.67 5.44 -24.46
C PRO A 201 0.79 6.64 -24.06
N GLY A 202 1.36 7.85 -24.15
CA GLY A 202 0.65 9.09 -23.82
C GLY A 202 0.59 9.44 -22.33
N THR A 203 1.28 8.67 -21.48
CA THR A 203 1.31 8.91 -20.03
C THR A 203 2.49 9.82 -19.66
N ASP A 204 2.23 10.86 -18.88
CA ASP A 204 3.23 11.77 -18.32
C ASP A 204 3.47 11.54 -16.81
N VAL A 205 2.79 10.57 -16.20
CA VAL A 205 2.97 10.16 -14.80
C VAL A 205 2.99 8.65 -14.66
N LEU A 206 4.09 8.08 -14.17
CA LEU A 206 4.15 6.65 -13.81
C LEU A 206 3.86 6.51 -12.32
N ILE A 207 3.07 5.52 -11.94
CA ILE A 207 2.73 5.29 -10.54
C ILE A 207 2.95 3.82 -10.21
N THR A 208 3.59 3.54 -9.08
CA THR A 208 3.57 2.22 -8.44
C THR A 208 3.14 2.33 -7.00
N ALA A 209 2.67 1.22 -6.44
CA ALA A 209 2.14 1.20 -5.09
C ALA A 209 2.45 -0.10 -4.36
N VAL A 210 2.93 0.05 -3.14
CA VAL A 210 3.21 -1.05 -2.21
C VAL A 210 2.12 -1.07 -1.15
N GLU A 211 1.31 -2.13 -1.16
CA GLU A 211 0.33 -2.38 -0.11
C GLU A 211 1.02 -3.07 1.05
N LEU A 212 1.26 -2.36 2.14
CA LEU A 212 1.99 -2.91 3.27
C LEU A 212 1.29 -4.17 3.80
N ALA A 213 -0.05 -4.21 3.77
CA ALA A 213 -0.89 -5.35 4.18
C ALA A 213 -0.49 -6.70 3.55
N THR A 214 0.13 -6.67 2.36
CA THR A 214 0.54 -7.87 1.62
C THR A 214 1.93 -8.41 2.01
N VAL A 215 2.66 -7.69 2.85
CA VAL A 215 4.03 -8.04 3.26
C VAL A 215 3.99 -8.94 4.49
N GLU A 216 4.37 -10.21 4.33
CA GLU A 216 4.29 -11.25 5.38
C GLU A 216 5.39 -11.13 6.45
N GLN A 217 6.56 -10.55 6.14
CA GLN A 217 7.75 -10.52 7.02
C GLN A 217 7.79 -9.34 8.02
N ARG A 218 6.65 -8.99 8.62
CA ARG A 218 6.57 -7.82 9.50
C ARG A 218 7.21 -8.04 10.87
N GLY A 219 7.80 -6.97 11.41
CA GLY A 219 8.53 -6.97 12.69
C GLY A 219 10.05 -7.08 12.56
N ARG A 220 10.58 -7.06 11.32
CA ARG A 220 12.01 -6.94 11.02
C ARG A 220 12.33 -5.54 10.53
N ASP A 221 13.61 -5.16 10.62
CA ASP A 221 14.14 -3.91 10.08
C ASP A 221 13.99 -3.88 8.54
N LEU A 222 12.82 -3.40 8.08
CA LEU A 222 12.51 -3.25 6.68
C LEU A 222 12.97 -1.88 6.18
N ARG A 223 13.51 -1.82 4.97
CA ARG A 223 13.82 -0.57 4.27
C ARG A 223 12.94 -0.45 3.04
N PHE A 224 12.37 0.74 2.85
CA PHE A 224 11.66 1.09 1.63
C PHE A 224 12.60 1.79 0.66
N ARG A 225 12.59 1.36 -0.60
CA ARG A 225 13.28 1.99 -1.71
C ARG A 225 12.30 2.39 -2.79
N ALA A 226 12.48 3.57 -3.35
CA ALA A 226 11.82 3.99 -4.56
C ALA A 226 12.82 4.60 -5.53
N TYR A 227 12.79 4.20 -6.79
CA TYR A 227 13.74 4.71 -7.78
C TYR A 227 13.18 4.73 -9.20
N VAL A 228 13.83 5.51 -10.05
CA VAL A 228 13.58 5.56 -11.51
C VAL A 228 14.52 4.60 -12.21
N TRP A 229 14.00 3.82 -13.15
CA TRP A 229 14.79 2.93 -13.99
C TRP A 229 14.46 3.15 -15.48
N ASN A 230 15.40 3.74 -16.22
CA ASN A 230 15.31 3.95 -17.66
C ASN A 230 16.11 2.88 -18.41
N ARG A 231 15.48 1.71 -18.60
CA ARG A 231 16.15 0.50 -19.10
C ARG A 231 16.74 0.66 -20.50
N GLU A 232 16.03 1.37 -21.35
CA GLU A 232 16.39 1.57 -22.75
C GLU A 232 17.31 2.80 -22.95
N LEU A 233 17.70 3.46 -21.85
CA LEU A 233 18.49 4.70 -21.88
C LEU A 233 17.85 5.80 -22.76
N ALA A 234 16.52 5.72 -22.90
CA ALA A 234 15.75 6.53 -23.81
C ALA A 234 15.79 8.01 -23.41
N PRO A 235 15.60 8.94 -24.35
CA PRO A 235 15.49 10.35 -24.01
C PRO A 235 14.27 10.60 -23.14
N VAL A 236 14.48 11.01 -21.89
CA VAL A 236 13.39 11.33 -20.96
C VAL A 236 13.78 12.40 -19.97
N ARG A 237 12.81 13.25 -19.65
CA ARG A 237 12.95 14.35 -18.69
C ARG A 237 11.98 14.14 -17.54
N VAL A 238 12.53 14.06 -16.34
CA VAL A 238 11.77 13.89 -15.10
C VAL A 238 11.59 15.26 -14.46
N ALA A 239 10.33 15.62 -14.19
CA ALA A 239 9.98 16.87 -13.51
C ALA A 239 10.09 16.73 -11.99
N ARG A 240 9.59 15.62 -11.44
CA ARG A 240 9.64 15.31 -10.01
C ARG A 240 9.31 13.85 -9.74
N MET A 241 9.63 13.41 -8.52
CA MET A 241 9.26 12.11 -7.98
C MET A 241 8.84 12.25 -6.51
#